data_AF-A0A914KBY5-F1
#
_entry.id   AF-A0A914KBY5-F1
#
_cell.length_a   1.000
_cell.length_b   1.000
_cell.length_c   1.000
_cell.angle_alpha   90.00
_cell.angle_beta   90.00
_cell.angle_gamma   90.00
#
_symmetry.space_group_name_H-M   'P 1'
#
loop_
_entity.id
_entity.type
_entity.pdbx_description
1 polymer ?
#
loop_
_entity_poly.entity_id
_entity_poly.type
_entity_poly.pdbx_seq_one_letter_code
_entity_poly.pdbx_strand_id
1 'polypeptide(L)'
;MAGRAGRAGFDDIGECFVIANEKREQVINIIVNEPIPNCLSQLGENLEAFVLDLVGLGFTKKKDVERIVKSSLFGVQNDNVEELLQEVLNDLIGKKFLTIPENDSLGLDFLIYICVPFDVRVQIDWDIYRKQYLKLEPCDRRMFGEEDEVEKRIMRHQQGLEATQTETRLYTALIINRLCRYGMTSLYDNARTFNVAVGWIQQTYESMCHRAQALGRFSEHVTVMWPLKGLLPELVSYMRDAGNEDIAQLMKIDGITRTMAFKLTKTKFNTIGALSQATVDDLRKTLEGRLRQNLAEKIIFNAKCELRNAIDEKREEIAAMGAEFLLNAKEN
;
A
#
# COMPACT_ATOMS: atom_id res chain seq x y z
N MET A 1 -0.92 29.27 4.22
CA MET A 1 -2.37 29.51 4.45
C MET A 1 -2.79 30.87 3.91
N ALA A 2 -2.10 31.97 4.28
CA ALA A 2 -2.42 33.32 3.80
C ALA A 2 -2.49 33.45 2.26
N GLY A 3 -1.58 32.80 1.52
CA GLY A 3 -1.57 32.79 0.05
C GLY A 3 -2.78 32.11 -0.63
N ARG A 4 -3.79 31.66 0.13
CA ARG A 4 -5.08 31.20 -0.41
C ARG A 4 -6.14 32.32 -0.47
N ALA A 5 -5.89 33.47 0.15
CA ALA A 5 -6.80 34.61 0.13
C ALA A 5 -6.59 35.41 -1.16
N GLY A 6 -7.70 35.78 -1.82
CA GLY A 6 -7.70 36.46 -3.12
C GLY A 6 -7.91 35.48 -4.28
N ARG A 7 -9.05 35.58 -4.96
CA ARG A 7 -9.37 34.74 -6.12
C ARG A 7 -8.96 35.46 -7.40
N ALA A 8 -8.05 34.83 -8.15
CA ALA A 8 -7.62 35.31 -9.44
C ALA A 8 -8.83 35.55 -10.37
N GLY A 9 -8.98 36.78 -10.85
CA GLY A 9 -10.04 37.19 -11.78
C GLY A 9 -11.36 37.61 -11.12
N PHE A 10 -11.49 37.58 -9.79
CA PHE A 10 -12.69 38.02 -9.09
C PHE A 10 -12.42 39.08 -8.01
N ASP A 11 -11.31 38.97 -7.30
CA ASP A 11 -10.97 39.87 -6.20
C ASP A 11 -9.73 40.69 -6.57
N ASP A 12 -9.78 42.00 -6.34
CA ASP A 12 -8.64 42.90 -6.56
C ASP A 12 -7.59 42.80 -5.42
N ILE A 13 -8.04 42.42 -4.21
CA ILE A 13 -7.22 42.31 -3.01
C ILE A 13 -7.61 41.05 -2.23
N GLY A 14 -6.61 40.29 -1.76
CA GLY A 14 -6.80 39.17 -0.84
C GLY A 14 -6.47 39.58 0.60
N GLU A 15 -7.45 39.54 1.50
CA GLU A 15 -7.24 39.86 2.92
C GLU A 15 -7.05 38.60 3.75
N CYS A 16 -6.08 38.60 4.66
CA CYS A 16 -5.84 37.51 5.60
C CYS A 16 -5.78 38.05 7.03
N PHE A 17 -6.73 37.63 7.86
CA PHE A 17 -6.80 38.00 9.27
C PHE A 17 -6.31 36.83 10.13
N VAL A 18 -5.37 37.11 11.03
CA VAL A 18 -4.91 36.15 12.05
C VAL A 18 -5.48 36.57 13.40
N ILE A 19 -6.32 35.72 13.99
CA ILE A 19 -6.90 35.97 15.31
C ILE A 19 -5.92 35.48 16.39
N ALA A 20 -5.53 36.35 17.30
CA ALA A 20 -4.67 36.02 18.44
C ALA A 20 -5.15 36.59 19.76
N ASN A 21 -4.62 36.01 20.83
CA ASN A 21 -4.63 36.60 22.16
C ASN A 21 -3.32 37.37 22.40
N GLU A 22 -3.32 38.27 23.41
CA GLU A 22 -2.15 39.10 23.78
C GLU A 22 -0.87 38.26 24.01
N LYS A 23 -1.00 37.04 24.52
CA LYS A 23 0.13 36.14 24.79
C LYS A 23 0.85 35.63 23.53
N ARG A 24 0.25 35.77 22.34
CA ARG A 24 0.77 35.24 21.07
C ARG A 24 1.12 36.32 20.04
N GLU A 25 1.03 37.59 20.42
CA GLU A 25 1.36 38.72 19.53
C GLU A 25 2.78 38.63 18.98
N GLN A 26 3.75 38.30 19.84
CA GLN A 26 5.16 38.11 19.44
C GLN A 26 5.33 36.99 18.41
N VAL A 27 4.62 35.88 18.58
CA VAL A 27 4.69 34.72 17.65
C VAL A 27 4.10 35.08 16.29
N ILE A 28 3.01 35.86 16.25
CA ILE A 28 2.43 36.33 14.99
C ILE A 28 3.37 37.30 14.29
N ASN A 29 4.00 38.20 15.04
CA ASN A 29 4.95 39.14 14.48
C ASN A 29 6.10 38.41 13.77
N ILE A 30 6.59 37.32 14.38
CA ILE A 30 7.55 36.39 13.78
C ILE A 30 6.97 35.75 12.51
N ILE A 31 5.77 35.16 12.57
CA ILE A 31 5.16 34.47 11.42
C ILE A 31 4.94 35.39 10.21
N VAL A 32 4.61 36.66 10.44
CA VAL A 32 4.30 37.63 9.37
C VAL A 32 5.57 38.24 8.77
N ASN A 33 6.59 38.53 9.60
CA ASN A 33 7.75 39.33 9.17
C ASN A 33 9.03 38.51 8.94
N GLU A 34 9.15 37.32 9.52
CA GLU A 34 10.34 36.48 9.32
C GLU A 34 10.25 35.70 7.98
N PRO A 35 11.41 35.41 7.36
CA PRO A 35 11.46 34.59 6.17
C PRO A 35 10.97 33.16 6.44
N ILE A 36 10.50 32.49 5.39
CA ILE A 36 10.06 31.10 5.46
C ILE A 36 11.22 30.23 5.94
N PRO A 37 11.03 29.37 6.96
CA PRO A 37 12.07 28.48 7.44
C PRO A 37 12.61 27.56 6.34
N ASN A 38 13.90 27.27 6.38
CA ASN A 38 14.52 26.32 5.46
C ASN A 38 13.91 24.92 5.65
N CYS A 39 13.73 24.21 4.54
CA CYS A 39 13.27 22.82 4.56
C CYS A 39 14.42 21.93 5.04
N LEU A 40 14.33 21.39 6.26
CA LEU A 40 15.33 20.47 6.82
C LEU A 40 14.89 19.02 6.61
N SER A 41 15.84 18.15 6.25
CA SER A 41 15.55 16.73 6.10
C SER A 41 15.28 16.06 7.44
N GLN A 42 14.16 15.34 7.51
CA GLN A 42 13.81 14.50 8.66
C GLN A 42 14.38 13.08 8.58
N LEU A 43 15.23 12.80 7.58
CA LEU A 43 15.80 11.45 7.42
C LEU A 43 16.73 11.07 8.57
N GLY A 44 17.34 12.05 9.27
CA GLY A 44 18.28 11.78 10.37
C GLY A 44 17.66 10.91 11.47
N GLU A 45 16.47 11.26 11.94
CA GLU A 45 15.72 10.47 12.93
C GLU A 45 15.27 9.11 12.39
N ASN A 46 15.20 8.96 11.06
CA ASN A 46 14.67 7.79 10.37
C ASN A 46 15.78 6.98 9.65
N LEU A 47 17.06 7.28 9.93
CA LEU A 47 18.17 6.77 9.14
C LEU A 47 18.33 5.26 9.31
N GLU A 48 18.15 4.74 10.53
CA GLU A 48 18.17 3.31 10.83
C GLU A 48 17.13 2.53 10.00
N ALA A 49 15.90 3.03 9.99
CA ALA A 49 14.79 2.41 9.25
C ALA A 49 15.01 2.50 7.74
N PHE A 50 15.55 3.62 7.24
CA PHE A 50 15.88 3.80 5.83
C PHE A 50 17.01 2.89 5.37
N VAL A 51 18.07 2.71 6.18
CA VAL A 51 19.18 1.80 5.89
C VAL A 51 18.69 0.36 5.83
N LEU A 52 17.79 -0.04 6.73
CA LEU A 52 17.19 -1.38 6.71
C LEU A 52 16.35 -1.60 5.46
N ASP A 53 15.55 -0.60 5.05
CA ASP A 53 14.80 -0.65 3.79
C ASP A 53 15.77 -0.82 2.61
N LEU A 54 16.87 -0.07 2.55
CA LEU A 54 17.89 -0.22 1.50
C LEU A 54 18.48 -1.63 1.47
N VAL A 55 18.90 -2.17 2.61
CA VAL A 55 19.49 -3.52 2.63
C VAL A 55 18.47 -4.54 2.16
N GLY A 56 17.25 -4.49 2.66
CA GLY A 56 16.25 -5.45 2.24
C GLY A 56 15.81 -5.26 0.77
N LEU A 57 15.89 -4.03 0.22
CA LEU A 57 15.75 -3.76 -1.21
C LEU A 57 16.90 -4.32 -2.08
N GLY A 58 17.89 -4.97 -1.47
CA GLY A 58 19.03 -5.60 -2.14
C GLY A 58 20.32 -4.76 -2.14
N PHE A 59 20.36 -3.63 -1.44
CA PHE A 59 21.56 -2.81 -1.28
C PHE A 59 22.48 -3.37 -0.20
N THR A 60 23.12 -4.48 -0.52
CA THR A 60 23.97 -5.22 0.42
C THR A 60 25.38 -4.65 0.53
N LYS A 61 25.79 -3.80 -0.41
CA LYS A 61 27.10 -3.14 -0.39
C LYS A 61 27.02 -1.81 0.34
N LYS A 62 27.83 -1.67 1.39
CA LYS A 62 28.02 -0.43 2.15
C LYS A 62 28.19 0.81 1.26
N LYS A 63 28.98 0.71 0.18
CA LYS A 63 29.20 1.80 -0.78
C LYS A 63 27.92 2.26 -1.50
N ASP A 64 27.00 1.35 -1.77
CA ASP A 64 25.74 1.69 -2.42
C ASP A 64 24.77 2.38 -1.46
N VAL A 65 24.71 1.91 -0.21
CA VAL A 65 23.95 2.57 0.87
C VAL A 65 24.49 3.98 1.12
N GLU A 66 25.81 4.14 1.27
CA GLU A 66 26.49 5.43 1.41
C GLU A 66 26.17 6.38 0.26
N ARG A 67 26.25 5.90 -0.99
CA ARG A 67 25.94 6.71 -2.17
C ARG A 67 24.50 7.23 -2.12
N ILE A 68 23.54 6.38 -1.74
CA ILE A 68 22.12 6.76 -1.71
C ILE A 68 21.86 7.78 -0.60
N VAL A 69 22.37 7.56 0.61
CA VAL A 69 22.20 8.50 1.72
C VAL A 69 22.84 9.84 1.38
N LYS A 70 24.05 9.86 0.80
CA LYS A 70 24.72 11.09 0.34
C LYS A 70 23.97 11.84 -0.76
N SER A 71 23.23 11.12 -1.61
CA SER A 71 22.45 11.72 -2.70
C SER A 71 21.08 12.26 -2.23
N SER A 72 20.69 11.99 -0.99
CA SER A 72 19.41 12.47 -0.43
C SER A 72 19.52 13.92 0.07
N LEU A 73 18.37 14.58 0.31
CA LEU A 73 18.36 15.92 0.93
C LEU A 73 19.12 15.94 2.26
N PHE A 74 19.03 14.87 3.05
CA PHE A 74 19.80 14.71 4.29
C PHE A 74 21.30 14.68 4.02
N GLY A 75 21.71 13.95 2.98
CA GLY A 75 23.09 13.86 2.52
C GLY A 75 23.67 15.21 2.08
N VAL A 76 22.86 16.02 1.41
CA VAL A 76 23.25 17.37 0.96
C VAL A 76 23.32 18.37 2.12
N GLN A 77 22.55 18.16 3.18
CA GLN A 77 22.45 19.07 4.32
C GLN A 77 23.39 18.75 5.48
N ASN A 78 24.07 17.60 5.47
CA ASN A 78 24.91 17.14 6.58
C ASN A 78 26.27 16.66 6.06
N ASP A 79 27.35 17.25 6.56
CA ASP A 79 28.71 16.85 6.16
C ASP A 79 29.16 15.53 6.83
N ASN A 80 28.60 15.20 8.00
CA ASN A 80 28.99 14.03 8.81
C ASN A 80 28.19 12.75 8.49
N VAL A 81 27.60 12.67 7.31
CA VAL A 81 26.71 11.55 6.92
C VAL A 81 27.41 10.19 6.99
N GLU A 82 28.71 10.14 6.70
CA GLU A 82 29.48 8.89 6.75
C GLU A 82 29.58 8.33 8.17
N GLU A 83 29.82 9.20 9.16
CA GLU A 83 29.97 8.83 10.57
C GLU A 83 28.63 8.35 11.14
N LEU A 84 27.56 9.12 10.91
CA LEU A 84 26.20 8.74 11.31
C LEU A 84 25.75 7.41 10.68
N LEU A 85 26.12 7.18 9.42
CA LEU A 85 25.82 5.92 8.76
C LEU A 85 26.65 4.76 9.32
N GLN A 86 27.90 4.98 9.73
CA GLN A 86 28.66 3.94 10.44
C GLN A 86 28.01 3.56 11.76
N GLU A 87 27.61 4.55 12.56
CA GLU A 87 26.94 4.32 13.84
C GLU A 87 25.67 3.50 13.64
N VAL A 88 24.82 3.90 12.69
CA VAL A 88 23.59 3.16 12.35
C VAL A 88 23.87 1.73 11.87
N LEU A 89 24.87 1.53 11.01
CA LEU A 89 25.23 0.19 10.55
C LEU A 89 25.77 -0.69 11.69
N ASN A 90 26.59 -0.13 12.58
CA ASN A 90 27.11 -0.85 13.75
C ASN A 90 25.98 -1.23 14.72
N ASP A 91 25.03 -0.32 14.95
CA ASP A 91 23.84 -0.59 15.75
C ASP A 91 22.98 -1.70 15.14
N LEU A 92 22.73 -1.65 13.83
CA LEU A 92 21.94 -2.66 13.11
C LEU A 92 22.61 -4.04 13.11
N ILE A 93 23.94 -4.10 12.98
CA ILE A 93 24.73 -5.33 13.10
C ILE A 93 24.68 -5.86 14.54
N GLY A 94 24.86 -5.00 15.54
CA GLY A 94 24.81 -5.37 16.96
C GLY A 94 23.45 -5.92 17.38
N LYS A 95 22.38 -5.40 16.78
CA LYS A 95 20.99 -5.88 16.95
C LYS A 95 20.66 -7.13 16.09
N LYS A 96 21.60 -7.67 15.32
CA LYS A 96 21.44 -8.81 14.38
C LYS A 96 20.38 -8.61 13.27
N PHE A 97 20.03 -7.37 12.93
CA PHE A 97 19.09 -7.08 11.85
C PHE A 97 19.71 -7.21 10.45
N LEU A 98 21.04 -7.31 10.37
CA LEU A 98 21.78 -7.49 9.13
C LEU A 98 22.48 -8.86 9.16
N THR A 99 21.89 -9.85 8.49
CA THR A 99 22.54 -11.11 8.12
C THR A 99 22.85 -11.08 6.62
N ILE A 100 23.97 -11.68 6.19
CA ILE A 100 24.31 -11.84 4.78
C ILE A 100 23.64 -13.13 4.30
N PRO A 101 22.60 -13.09 3.42
CA PRO A 101 21.98 -14.31 2.92
C PRO A 101 22.42 -14.56 1.47
N GLU A 102 22.90 -15.77 1.22
CA GLU A 102 22.99 -16.32 -0.13
C GLU A 102 21.57 -16.61 -0.63
N ASN A 103 21.18 -15.98 -1.74
CA ASN A 103 20.00 -16.30 -2.55
C ASN A 103 18.69 -16.54 -1.77
N ASP A 104 18.06 -15.48 -1.26
CA ASP A 104 16.64 -15.53 -0.93
C ASP A 104 15.88 -14.46 -1.73
N SER A 105 14.78 -14.89 -2.36
CA SER A 105 13.91 -14.05 -3.19
C SER A 105 13.12 -13.07 -2.32
N LEU A 106 12.90 -11.85 -2.80
CA LEU A 106 12.08 -10.84 -2.12
C LEU A 106 10.62 -11.31 -2.00
N GLY A 107 10.14 -11.51 -0.78
CA GLY A 107 8.75 -11.86 -0.48
C GLY A 107 7.80 -10.66 -0.59
N LEU A 108 6.51 -10.94 -0.83
CA LEU A 108 5.43 -9.94 -0.85
C LEU A 108 5.36 -9.13 0.45
N ASP A 109 5.66 -9.75 1.59
CA ASP A 109 5.55 -9.13 2.91
C ASP A 109 6.62 -8.07 3.13
N PHE A 110 7.82 -8.37 2.65
CA PHE A 110 8.93 -7.44 2.65
C PHE A 110 8.67 -6.25 1.72
N LEU A 111 8.14 -6.49 0.51
CA LEU A 111 7.74 -5.41 -0.40
C LEU A 111 6.67 -4.49 0.22
N ILE A 112 5.68 -5.07 0.91
CA ILE A 112 4.66 -4.30 1.65
C ILE A 112 5.31 -3.48 2.77
N TYR A 113 6.25 -4.06 3.52
CA TYR A 113 6.94 -3.37 4.62
C TYR A 113 7.70 -2.12 4.16
N ILE A 114 8.46 -2.20 3.07
CA ILE A 114 9.18 -1.05 2.47
C ILE A 114 8.22 0.10 2.16
N CYS A 115 7.02 -0.25 1.70
CA CYS A 115 6.00 0.71 1.31
C CYS A 115 5.32 1.38 2.52
N VAL A 116 5.52 0.88 3.75
CA VAL A 116 4.96 1.50 4.96
C VAL A 116 5.65 2.84 5.28
N PRO A 117 4.89 3.94 5.39
CA PRO A 117 5.42 5.24 5.80
C PRO A 117 6.10 5.21 7.17
N PHE A 118 7.12 6.05 7.37
CA PHE A 118 7.84 6.11 8.64
C PHE A 118 7.06 6.83 9.75
N ASP A 119 6.24 7.81 9.38
CA ASP A 119 5.44 8.64 10.28
C ASP A 119 4.13 7.97 10.74
N VAL A 120 3.92 6.70 10.38
CA VAL A 120 2.72 5.97 10.75
C VAL A 120 2.65 5.77 12.27
N ARG A 121 1.49 6.08 12.84
CA ARG A 121 1.20 5.88 14.26
C ARG A 121 0.02 4.95 14.40
N VAL A 122 0.22 3.83 15.10
CA VAL A 122 -0.81 2.86 15.44
C VAL A 122 -0.56 2.32 16.84
N GLN A 123 -1.62 2.15 17.60
CA GLN A 123 -1.54 1.46 18.87
C GLN A 123 -1.40 -0.05 18.61
N ILE A 124 -0.28 -0.63 19.03
CA ILE A 124 0.01 -2.04 18.79
C ILE A 124 -0.73 -2.89 19.81
N ASP A 125 -1.55 -3.82 19.32
CA ASP A 125 -2.01 -4.97 20.10
C ASP A 125 -0.99 -6.11 19.93
N TRP A 126 -0.23 -6.37 20.99
CA TRP A 126 0.90 -7.30 20.99
C TRP A 126 0.50 -8.78 20.86
N ASP A 127 -0.69 -9.14 21.34
CA ASP A 127 -1.22 -10.50 21.20
C ASP A 127 -1.57 -10.77 19.73
N ILE A 128 -2.19 -9.79 19.07
CA ILE A 128 -2.50 -9.85 17.65
C ILE A 128 -1.22 -9.78 16.82
N TYR A 129 -0.28 -8.90 17.19
CA TYR A 129 1.04 -8.81 16.55
C TYR A 129 1.71 -10.18 16.50
N ARG A 130 1.83 -10.85 17.65
CA ARG A 130 2.44 -12.19 17.76
C ARG A 130 1.72 -13.20 16.87
N LYS A 131 0.37 -13.21 16.93
CA LYS A 131 -0.45 -14.14 16.16
C LYS A 131 -0.32 -13.95 14.64
N GLN A 132 -0.18 -12.72 14.15
CA GLN A 132 0.05 -12.49 12.72
C GLN A 132 1.50 -12.77 12.33
N TYR A 133 2.46 -12.46 13.21
CA TYR A 133 3.88 -12.71 12.99
C TYR A 133 4.16 -14.21 12.74
N LEU A 134 3.57 -15.08 13.55
CA LEU A 134 3.72 -16.54 13.40
C LEU A 134 3.12 -17.10 12.10
N LYS A 135 2.26 -16.36 11.42
CA LYS A 135 1.72 -16.75 10.11
C LYS A 135 2.61 -16.37 8.94
N LEU A 136 3.62 -15.54 9.17
CA LEU A 136 4.58 -15.18 8.13
C LEU A 136 5.38 -16.40 7.70
N GLU A 137 5.81 -16.41 6.45
CA GLU A 137 6.68 -17.47 5.95
C GLU A 137 8.04 -17.46 6.68
N PRO A 138 8.73 -18.61 6.77
CA PRO A 138 10.03 -18.69 7.45
C PRO A 138 11.09 -17.75 6.86
N CYS A 139 11.04 -17.45 5.56
CA CYS A 139 11.92 -16.46 4.93
C CYS A 139 11.65 -15.03 5.45
N ASP A 140 10.38 -14.62 5.51
CA ASP A 140 9.98 -13.31 6.01
C ASP A 140 10.28 -13.17 7.52
N ARG A 141 10.09 -14.23 8.31
CA ARG A 141 10.44 -14.25 9.74
C ARG A 141 11.94 -14.05 9.97
N ARG A 142 12.80 -14.65 9.15
CA ARG A 142 14.27 -14.43 9.21
C ARG A 142 14.64 -12.96 8.98
N MET A 143 13.92 -12.26 8.10
CA MET A 143 14.15 -10.84 7.83
C MET A 143 13.66 -9.92 8.96
N PHE A 144 12.53 -10.22 9.59
CA PHE A 144 11.93 -9.37 10.61
C PHE A 144 12.35 -9.69 12.05
N GLY A 145 13.11 -10.77 12.24
CA GLY A 145 13.71 -11.23 13.50
C GLY A 145 13.23 -12.63 13.90
N GLU A 146 14.12 -13.47 14.43
CA GLU A 146 13.74 -14.79 14.93
C GLU A 146 12.66 -14.72 16.02
N GLU A 147 11.96 -15.83 16.29
CA GLU A 147 10.84 -15.87 17.25
C GLU A 147 11.25 -15.36 18.64
N ASP A 148 12.47 -15.65 19.08
CA ASP A 148 13.03 -15.18 20.36
C ASP A 148 13.13 -13.64 20.43
N GLU A 149 13.39 -12.96 19.32
CA GLU A 149 13.47 -11.50 19.28
C GLU A 149 12.08 -10.87 19.37
N VAL A 150 11.06 -11.51 18.80
CA VAL A 150 9.67 -11.05 18.95
C VAL A 150 9.22 -11.17 20.40
N GLU A 151 9.57 -12.25 21.10
CA GLU A 151 9.28 -12.39 22.53
C GLU A 151 9.98 -11.32 23.36
N LYS A 152 11.22 -10.95 23.04
CA LYS A 152 11.92 -9.84 23.71
C LYS A 152 11.20 -8.50 23.51
N ARG A 153 10.66 -8.22 22.33
CA ARG A 153 9.87 -7.00 22.06
C ARG A 153 8.61 -6.96 22.93
N ILE A 154 7.91 -8.09 23.04
CA ILE A 154 6.73 -8.23 23.89
C ILE A 154 7.08 -8.04 25.37
N MET A 155 8.17 -8.64 25.83
CA MET A 155 8.66 -8.49 27.22
C MET A 155 9.00 -7.03 27.55
N ARG A 156 9.64 -6.30 26.62
CA ARG A 156 9.93 -4.86 26.80
C ARG A 156 8.64 -4.05 26.98
N HIS A 157 7.62 -4.35 26.18
CA HIS A 157 6.33 -3.67 26.34
C HIS A 157 5.65 -3.97 27.68
N GLN A 158 5.70 -5.22 28.15
CA GLN A 158 5.18 -5.59 29.48
C GLN A 158 5.90 -4.86 30.63
N GLN A 159 7.14 -4.41 30.41
CA GLN A 159 7.91 -3.56 31.33
C GLN A 159 7.55 -2.06 31.21
N GLY A 160 6.58 -1.70 30.37
CA GLY A 160 6.09 -0.32 30.19
C GLY A 160 6.90 0.52 29.20
N LEU A 161 7.80 -0.10 28.42
CA LEU A 161 8.52 0.62 27.36
C LEU A 161 7.60 0.87 26.16
N GLU A 162 7.73 2.06 25.56
CA GLU A 162 7.01 2.41 24.34
C GLU A 162 7.49 1.59 23.15
N ALA A 163 6.58 1.36 22.20
CA ALA A 163 6.89 0.68 20.96
C ALA A 163 7.83 1.54 20.11
N THR A 164 8.83 0.88 19.53
CA THR A 164 9.72 1.49 18.55
C THR A 164 8.98 1.78 17.25
N GLN A 165 9.52 2.71 16.47
CA GLN A 165 9.00 3.02 15.14
C GLN A 165 9.03 1.79 14.22
N THR A 166 10.06 0.95 14.33
CA THR A 166 10.18 -0.30 13.57
C THR A 166 9.06 -1.29 13.89
N GLU A 167 8.72 -1.46 15.17
CA GLU A 167 7.60 -2.32 15.59
C GLU A 167 6.26 -1.79 15.08
N THR A 168 6.09 -0.45 15.10
CA THR A 168 4.91 0.23 14.59
C THR A 168 4.76 0.06 13.07
N ARG A 169 5.86 0.16 12.33
CA ARG A 169 5.90 -0.09 10.87
C ARG A 169 5.61 -1.55 10.53
N LEU A 170 6.24 -2.48 11.25
CA LEU A 170 6.03 -3.91 11.03
C LEU A 170 4.60 -4.33 11.35
N TYR A 171 4.02 -3.82 12.44
CA TYR A 171 2.61 -4.07 12.75
C TYR A 171 1.68 -3.52 11.66
N THR A 172 1.98 -2.31 11.16
CA THR A 172 1.25 -1.72 10.03
C THR A 172 1.36 -2.59 8.77
N ALA A 173 2.56 -3.10 8.47
CA ALA A 173 2.77 -4.03 7.36
C ALA A 173 1.92 -5.29 7.53
N LEU A 174 1.81 -5.86 8.74
CA LEU A 174 0.97 -7.03 9.03
C LEU A 174 -0.52 -6.75 8.82
N ILE A 175 -1.01 -5.57 9.20
CA ILE A 175 -2.41 -5.15 8.99
C ILE A 175 -2.73 -5.12 7.49
N ILE A 176 -1.86 -4.46 6.72
CA ILE A 176 -2.05 -4.24 5.28
C ILE A 176 -1.81 -5.53 4.51
N ASN A 177 -0.83 -6.34 4.92
CA ASN A 177 -0.59 -7.65 4.35
C ASN A 177 -1.82 -8.56 4.49
N ARG A 178 -2.50 -8.53 5.64
CA ARG A 178 -3.76 -9.25 5.80
C ARG A 178 -4.84 -8.77 4.80
N LEU A 179 -4.90 -7.47 4.54
CA LEU A 179 -5.81 -6.89 3.56
C LEU A 179 -5.50 -7.36 2.14
N CYS A 180 -4.22 -7.42 1.78
CA CYS A 180 -3.76 -7.80 0.44
C CYS A 180 -3.88 -9.31 0.18
N ARG A 181 -3.39 -10.17 1.10
CA ARG A 181 -3.36 -11.63 0.92
C ARG A 181 -4.72 -12.30 1.01
N TYR A 182 -5.56 -11.86 1.95
CA TYR A 182 -6.82 -12.52 2.24
C TYR A 182 -7.98 -11.71 1.70
N GLY A 183 -8.14 -11.61 0.37
CA GLY A 183 -9.17 -10.82 -0.33
C GLY A 183 -10.63 -10.95 0.15
N MET A 184 -10.90 -11.81 1.14
CA MET A 184 -12.08 -11.85 2.02
C MET A 184 -12.19 -10.71 3.05
N THR A 185 -11.10 -10.07 3.45
CA THR A 185 -11.10 -9.19 4.63
C THR A 185 -11.58 -7.81 4.21
N SER A 186 -12.82 -7.47 4.56
CA SER A 186 -13.29 -6.10 4.37
C SER A 186 -12.44 -5.15 5.21
N LEU A 187 -12.33 -3.88 4.79
CA LEU A 187 -11.66 -2.86 5.61
C LEU A 187 -12.22 -2.82 7.03
N TYR A 188 -13.51 -3.13 7.21
CA TYR A 188 -14.20 -3.23 8.49
C TYR A 188 -13.77 -4.44 9.33
N ASP A 189 -13.62 -5.62 8.73
CA ASP A 189 -13.18 -6.81 9.45
C ASP A 189 -11.72 -6.69 9.89
N ASN A 190 -10.91 -6.04 9.06
CA ASN A 190 -9.52 -5.73 9.36
C ASN A 190 -9.45 -4.70 10.51
N ALA A 191 -10.19 -3.60 10.40
CA ALA A 191 -10.34 -2.59 11.43
C ALA A 191 -10.79 -3.16 12.78
N ARG A 192 -11.81 -4.04 12.76
CA ARG A 192 -12.31 -4.71 13.96
C ARG A 192 -11.31 -5.67 14.56
N THR A 193 -10.60 -6.44 13.73
CA THR A 193 -9.59 -7.38 14.22
C THR A 193 -8.48 -6.63 14.92
N PHE A 194 -7.90 -5.61 14.27
CA PHE A 194 -6.74 -4.89 14.78
C PHE A 194 -7.10 -3.71 15.70
N ASN A 195 -8.39 -3.52 15.98
CA ASN A 195 -8.91 -2.41 16.79
C ASN A 195 -8.45 -1.02 16.29
N VAL A 196 -8.43 -0.82 14.98
CA VAL A 196 -8.05 0.43 14.32
C VAL A 196 -9.22 1.04 13.56
N ALA A 197 -9.18 2.34 13.30
CA ALA A 197 -10.23 3.01 12.52
C ALA A 197 -10.17 2.61 11.03
N VAL A 198 -11.33 2.39 10.40
CA VAL A 198 -11.43 2.06 8.97
C VAL A 198 -10.78 3.12 8.09
N GLY A 199 -11.02 4.39 8.38
CA GLY A 199 -10.40 5.51 7.64
C GLY A 199 -8.88 5.58 7.80
N TRP A 200 -8.35 5.13 8.94
CA TRP A 200 -6.90 5.04 9.14
C TRP A 200 -6.27 3.98 8.24
N ILE A 201 -6.90 2.81 8.11
CA ILE A 201 -6.44 1.77 7.17
C ILE A 201 -6.45 2.31 5.75
N GLN A 202 -7.55 2.96 5.34
CA GLN A 202 -7.67 3.52 3.99
C GLN A 202 -6.59 4.58 3.70
N GLN A 203 -6.39 5.54 4.60
CA GLN A 203 -5.37 6.57 4.44
C GLN A 203 -3.97 5.96 4.39
N THR A 204 -3.66 5.02 5.28
CA THR A 204 -2.37 4.33 5.33
C THR A 204 -2.12 3.57 4.03
N TYR A 205 -3.15 2.87 3.54
CA TYR A 205 -3.11 2.13 2.29
C TYR A 205 -2.84 3.02 1.06
N GLU A 206 -3.53 4.15 0.97
CA GLU A 206 -3.32 5.15 -0.08
C GLU A 206 -1.90 5.72 -0.01
N SER A 207 -1.40 6.06 1.19
CA SER A 207 -0.02 6.52 1.38
C SER A 207 1.02 5.46 0.97
N MET A 208 0.79 4.19 1.28
CA MET A 208 1.65 3.08 0.85
C MET A 208 1.67 2.93 -0.68
N CYS A 209 0.50 3.05 -1.34
CA CYS A 209 0.43 3.06 -2.80
C CYS A 209 1.24 4.20 -3.43
N HIS A 210 1.11 5.43 -2.89
CA HIS A 210 1.89 6.56 -3.38
C HIS A 210 3.40 6.36 -3.15
N ARG A 211 3.79 5.83 -1.99
CA ARG A 211 5.20 5.54 -1.68
C ARG A 211 5.77 4.46 -2.60
N ALA A 212 5.03 3.39 -2.85
CA ALA A 212 5.41 2.33 -3.77
C ALA A 212 5.61 2.87 -5.21
N GLN A 213 4.73 3.76 -5.67
CA GLN A 213 4.89 4.44 -6.97
C GLN A 213 6.11 5.33 -7.00
N ALA A 214 6.34 6.13 -5.96
CA ALA A 214 7.51 7.00 -5.86
C ALA A 214 8.81 6.18 -5.84
N LEU A 215 8.85 5.07 -5.09
CA LEU A 215 9.99 4.14 -5.07
C LEU A 215 10.18 3.44 -6.41
N GLY A 216 9.10 3.04 -7.09
CA GLY A 216 9.13 2.48 -8.44
C GLY A 216 9.73 3.47 -9.44
N ARG A 217 9.27 4.73 -9.44
CA ARG A 217 9.85 5.81 -10.26
C ARG A 217 11.31 6.08 -9.92
N PHE A 218 11.65 6.12 -8.64
CA PHE A 218 13.03 6.32 -8.18
C PHE A 218 13.95 5.18 -8.66
N SER A 219 13.45 3.94 -8.65
CA SER A 219 14.20 2.78 -9.13
C SER A 219 14.51 2.82 -10.64
N GLU A 220 13.80 3.62 -11.43
CA GLU A 220 14.13 3.86 -12.84
C GLU A 220 15.49 4.58 -13.00
N HIS A 221 15.86 5.41 -12.02
CA HIS A 221 17.07 6.23 -12.05
C HIS A 221 18.27 5.59 -11.33
N VAL A 222 18.06 4.52 -10.57
CA VAL A 222 19.11 3.81 -9.84
C VAL A 222 19.22 2.38 -10.36
N THR A 223 20.23 2.11 -11.19
CA THR A 223 20.40 0.82 -11.90
C THR A 223 20.52 -0.41 -10.98
N VAL A 224 20.90 -0.20 -9.72
CA VAL A 224 21.00 -1.28 -8.71
C VAL A 224 19.61 -1.70 -8.19
N MET A 225 18.57 -0.87 -8.35
CA MET A 225 17.18 -1.14 -7.94
C MET A 225 16.34 -1.85 -9.02
N TRP A 226 16.97 -2.44 -10.03
CA TRP A 226 16.26 -2.99 -11.18
C TRP A 226 15.12 -3.99 -10.84
N PRO A 227 15.15 -4.80 -9.75
CA PRO A 227 14.02 -5.67 -9.41
C PRO A 227 12.76 -4.87 -9.07
N LEU A 228 12.92 -3.73 -8.39
CA LEU A 228 11.82 -2.90 -7.90
C LEU A 228 11.14 -2.11 -9.02
N LYS A 229 11.89 -1.81 -10.08
CA LYS A 229 11.38 -1.18 -11.29
C LYS A 229 10.26 -2.01 -11.93
N GLY A 230 10.35 -3.34 -11.86
CA GLY A 230 9.30 -4.25 -12.29
C GLY A 230 8.29 -4.56 -11.19
N LEU A 231 8.77 -4.87 -9.99
CA LEU A 231 7.94 -5.42 -8.90
C LEU A 231 7.02 -4.39 -8.23
N LEU A 232 7.44 -3.13 -8.06
CA LEU A 232 6.62 -2.12 -7.35
C LEU A 232 5.38 -1.66 -8.14
N PRO A 233 5.46 -1.44 -9.47
CA PRO A 233 4.26 -1.21 -10.27
C PRO A 233 3.26 -2.38 -10.21
N GLU A 234 3.75 -3.62 -10.28
CA GLU A 234 2.92 -4.82 -10.14
C GLU A 234 2.31 -4.92 -8.74
N LEU A 235 3.08 -4.61 -7.69
CA LEU A 235 2.57 -4.54 -6.32
C LEU A 235 1.48 -3.47 -6.18
N VAL A 236 1.65 -2.30 -6.79
CA VAL A 236 0.66 -1.22 -6.74
C VAL A 236 -0.60 -1.60 -7.48
N SER A 237 -0.49 -2.27 -8.64
CA SER A 237 -1.63 -2.86 -9.33
C SER A 237 -2.28 -3.90 -8.42
N TYR A 238 -1.52 -4.87 -7.92
CA TYR A 238 -2.01 -5.89 -6.99
C TYR A 238 -2.65 -5.31 -5.72
N MET A 239 -2.16 -4.20 -5.20
CA MET A 239 -2.78 -3.48 -4.08
C MET A 239 -4.09 -2.82 -4.54
N ARG A 240 -4.06 -1.93 -5.53
CA ARG A 240 -5.28 -1.26 -6.03
C ARG A 240 -6.36 -2.27 -6.48
N ASP A 241 -5.91 -3.37 -7.06
CA ASP A 241 -6.69 -4.48 -7.61
C ASP A 241 -6.89 -5.63 -6.60
N ALA A 242 -6.33 -5.53 -5.37
CA ALA A 242 -6.39 -6.59 -4.36
C ALA A 242 -7.85 -7.00 -4.18
N GLY A 243 -8.31 -8.21 -4.43
CA GLY A 243 -7.62 -9.30 -5.06
C GLY A 243 -8.62 -10.17 -5.81
N ASN A 244 -8.03 -11.07 -6.59
CA ASN A 244 -8.60 -12.00 -7.55
C ASN A 244 -8.90 -11.38 -8.93
N GLU A 245 -8.23 -11.88 -9.96
CA GLU A 245 -8.50 -11.59 -11.37
C GLU A 245 -10.00 -11.80 -11.69
N ASP A 246 -10.63 -12.80 -11.08
CA ASP A 246 -12.07 -13.06 -11.20
C ASP A 246 -12.92 -11.90 -10.66
N ILE A 247 -12.48 -11.26 -9.58
CA ILE A 247 -13.19 -10.12 -8.96
C ILE A 247 -13.03 -8.87 -9.82
N ALA A 248 -11.82 -8.64 -10.35
CA ALA A 248 -11.56 -7.54 -11.27
C ALA A 248 -12.41 -7.67 -12.54
N GLN A 249 -12.54 -8.90 -13.09
CA GLN A 249 -13.41 -9.16 -14.24
C GLN A 249 -14.88 -8.90 -13.92
N LEU A 250 -15.39 -9.33 -12.76
CA LEU A 250 -16.77 -9.07 -12.35
C LEU A 250 -17.04 -7.59 -12.05
N MET A 251 -16.05 -6.85 -11.55
CA MET A 251 -16.16 -5.40 -11.28
C MET A 251 -16.23 -4.55 -12.56
N LYS A 252 -15.89 -5.10 -13.74
CA LYS A 252 -16.13 -4.41 -15.02
C LYS A 252 -17.61 -4.14 -15.29
N ILE A 253 -18.49 -4.93 -14.69
CA ILE A 253 -19.94 -4.83 -14.87
C ILE A 253 -20.49 -3.69 -13.99
N ASP A 254 -21.06 -2.67 -14.64
CA ASP A 254 -21.68 -1.55 -13.92
C ASP A 254 -22.77 -2.04 -12.95
N GLY A 255 -22.71 -1.54 -11.71
CA GLY A 255 -23.59 -1.94 -10.60
C GLY A 255 -23.06 -3.05 -9.70
N ILE A 256 -21.93 -3.71 -10.02
CA ILE A 256 -21.28 -4.69 -9.14
C ILE A 256 -20.26 -4.01 -8.22
N THR A 257 -20.54 -3.96 -6.92
CA THR A 257 -19.56 -3.54 -5.92
C THR A 257 -18.60 -4.69 -5.60
N ARG A 258 -17.41 -4.35 -5.11
CA ARG A 258 -16.36 -5.32 -4.75
C ARG A 258 -16.84 -6.43 -3.81
N THR A 259 -17.67 -6.11 -2.82
CA THR A 259 -18.24 -7.10 -1.91
C THR A 259 -19.20 -8.08 -2.62
N MET A 260 -19.93 -7.61 -3.63
CA MET A 260 -20.81 -8.46 -4.45
C MET A 260 -19.98 -9.34 -5.39
N ALA A 261 -19.00 -8.77 -6.08
CA ALA A 261 -18.07 -9.52 -6.92
C ALA A 261 -17.38 -10.65 -6.12
N PHE A 262 -16.91 -10.35 -4.90
CA PHE A 262 -16.30 -11.33 -4.01
C PHE A 262 -17.26 -12.46 -3.58
N LYS A 263 -18.53 -12.15 -3.28
CA LYS A 263 -19.52 -13.20 -2.95
C LYS A 263 -19.81 -14.08 -4.17
N LEU A 264 -19.86 -13.48 -5.36
CA LEU A 264 -20.13 -14.19 -6.60
C LEU A 264 -19.01 -15.16 -6.98
N THR A 265 -17.73 -14.84 -6.71
CA THR A 265 -16.61 -15.75 -7.01
C THR A 265 -16.63 -17.07 -6.25
N LYS A 266 -17.30 -17.14 -5.10
CA LYS A 266 -17.49 -18.38 -4.31
C LYS A 266 -18.69 -19.22 -4.75
N THR A 267 -19.41 -18.77 -5.77
CA THR A 267 -20.66 -19.37 -6.21
C THR A 267 -20.54 -19.81 -7.66
N LYS A 268 -21.58 -20.47 -8.19
CA LYS A 268 -21.66 -20.84 -9.61
C LYS A 268 -21.70 -19.63 -10.57
N PHE A 269 -21.79 -18.40 -10.05
CA PHE A 269 -21.88 -17.16 -10.82
C PHE A 269 -20.56 -16.36 -10.79
N ASN A 270 -19.43 -17.06 -10.86
CA ASN A 270 -18.09 -16.47 -10.74
C ASN A 270 -17.52 -15.88 -12.04
N THR A 271 -18.21 -16.00 -13.17
CA THR A 271 -17.78 -15.45 -14.47
C THR A 271 -18.85 -14.54 -15.07
N ILE A 272 -18.45 -13.62 -15.95
CA ILE A 272 -19.38 -12.75 -16.71
C ILE A 272 -20.42 -13.61 -17.48
N GLY A 273 -19.96 -14.72 -18.07
CA GLY A 273 -20.81 -15.69 -18.75
C GLY A 273 -21.86 -16.31 -17.83
N ALA A 274 -21.46 -16.85 -16.67
CA ALA A 274 -22.40 -17.43 -15.72
C ALA A 274 -23.38 -16.39 -15.15
N LEU A 275 -22.92 -15.16 -14.93
CA LEU A 275 -23.76 -14.07 -14.43
C LEU A 275 -24.80 -13.60 -15.46
N SER A 276 -24.44 -13.58 -16.75
CA SER A 276 -25.35 -13.23 -17.85
C SER A 276 -26.54 -14.19 -18.02
N GLN A 277 -26.36 -15.44 -17.57
CA GLN A 277 -27.38 -16.50 -17.63
C GLN A 277 -28.15 -16.64 -16.31
N ALA A 278 -27.80 -15.89 -15.27
CA ALA A 278 -28.44 -15.95 -13.96
C ALA A 278 -29.86 -15.37 -14.00
N THR A 279 -30.75 -15.91 -13.15
CA THR A 279 -32.05 -15.28 -12.89
C THR A 279 -31.97 -14.27 -11.76
N VAL A 280 -32.89 -13.31 -11.74
CA VAL A 280 -32.98 -12.28 -10.69
C VAL A 280 -33.10 -12.91 -9.29
N ASP A 281 -33.87 -14.00 -9.17
CA ASP A 281 -34.07 -14.69 -7.91
C ASP A 281 -32.83 -15.47 -7.45
N ASP A 282 -32.08 -16.06 -8.37
CA ASP A 282 -30.81 -16.72 -8.05
C ASP A 282 -29.78 -15.72 -7.52
N LEU A 283 -29.69 -14.55 -8.16
CA LEU A 283 -28.75 -13.50 -7.76
C LEU A 283 -29.09 -12.93 -6.38
N ARG A 284 -30.38 -12.71 -6.11
CA ARG A 284 -30.85 -12.19 -4.81
C ARG A 284 -30.69 -13.20 -3.67
N LYS A 285 -30.86 -14.50 -3.94
CA LYS A 285 -30.57 -15.58 -2.97
C LYS A 285 -29.08 -15.66 -2.66
N THR A 286 -28.25 -15.54 -3.70
CA THR A 286 -26.78 -15.66 -3.59
C THR A 286 -26.15 -14.48 -2.85
N LEU A 287 -26.65 -13.25 -3.05
CA LEU A 287 -26.09 -12.04 -2.46
C LEU A 287 -26.69 -11.62 -1.10
N GLU A 288 -27.50 -12.50 -0.47
CA GLU A 288 -28.14 -12.30 0.84
C GLU A 288 -28.96 -11.01 0.94
N GLY A 289 -30.23 -11.06 0.52
CA GLY A 289 -31.36 -10.25 1.03
C GLY A 289 -31.36 -8.72 0.84
N ARG A 290 -30.22 -8.06 0.60
CA ARG A 290 -30.12 -6.59 0.51
C ARG A 290 -30.11 -6.05 -0.92
N LEU A 291 -30.07 -6.92 -1.93
CA LEU A 291 -30.09 -6.50 -3.32
C LEU A 291 -31.51 -6.14 -3.76
N ARG A 292 -31.71 -4.86 -4.14
CA ARG A 292 -32.97 -4.37 -4.74
C ARG A 292 -33.20 -5.04 -6.10
N GLN A 293 -34.46 -5.33 -6.41
CA GLN A 293 -34.84 -6.01 -7.66
C GLN A 293 -34.31 -5.30 -8.92
N ASN A 294 -34.50 -3.98 -9.00
CA ASN A 294 -34.03 -3.18 -10.14
C ASN A 294 -32.50 -3.22 -10.31
N LEU A 295 -31.75 -3.33 -9.21
CA LEU A 295 -30.29 -3.42 -9.27
C LEU A 295 -29.86 -4.81 -9.76
N ALA A 296 -30.57 -5.87 -9.36
CA ALA A 296 -30.33 -7.22 -9.86
C ALA A 296 -30.60 -7.34 -11.36
N GLU A 297 -31.71 -6.78 -11.84
CA GLU A 297 -32.05 -6.71 -13.26
C GLU A 297 -31.00 -5.93 -14.05
N LYS A 298 -30.56 -4.78 -13.54
CA LYS A 298 -29.52 -3.96 -14.16
C LYS A 298 -28.17 -4.69 -14.23
N ILE A 299 -27.77 -5.40 -13.16
CA ILE A 299 -26.53 -6.19 -13.14
C ILE A 299 -26.56 -7.30 -14.20
N ILE A 300 -27.67 -8.05 -14.30
CA ILE A 300 -27.81 -9.13 -15.30
C ILE A 300 -27.80 -8.55 -16.72
N PHE A 301 -28.48 -7.42 -16.95
CA PHE A 301 -28.47 -6.74 -18.24
C PHE A 301 -27.06 -6.27 -18.63
N ASN A 302 -26.36 -5.60 -17.72
CA ASN A 302 -24.99 -5.13 -17.94
C ASN A 302 -24.02 -6.31 -18.20
N ALA A 303 -24.19 -7.43 -17.49
CA ALA A 303 -23.41 -8.65 -17.74
C ALA A 303 -23.62 -9.21 -19.16
N LYS A 304 -24.86 -9.17 -19.67
CA LYS A 304 -25.17 -9.59 -21.06
C LYS A 304 -24.55 -8.65 -22.09
N CYS A 305 -24.57 -7.35 -21.84
CA CYS A 305 -23.94 -6.36 -22.71
C CYS A 305 -22.42 -6.56 -22.76
N GLU A 306 -21.76 -6.70 -21.61
CA GLU A 306 -20.32 -6.96 -21.54
C GLU A 306 -19.92 -8.27 -22.22
N LEU A 307 -20.71 -9.34 -22.05
CA LEU A 307 -20.45 -10.60 -22.74
C LEU A 307 -20.56 -10.45 -24.27
N ARG A 308 -21.55 -9.69 -24.75
CA ARG A 308 -21.73 -9.44 -26.19
C ARG A 308 -20.55 -8.65 -26.75
N ASN A 309 -20.14 -7.57 -26.08
CA ASN A 309 -19.00 -6.76 -26.48
C ASN A 309 -17.71 -7.60 -26.58
N ALA A 310 -17.45 -8.47 -25.59
CA ALA A 310 -16.29 -9.35 -25.60
C ALA A 310 -16.32 -10.38 -26.74
N ILE A 311 -17.50 -10.86 -27.14
CA ILE A 311 -17.66 -11.75 -28.29
C ILE A 311 -17.41 -11.00 -29.60
N ASP A 312 -17.94 -9.79 -29.73
CA ASP A 312 -17.80 -8.97 -30.93
C ASP A 312 -16.33 -8.54 -31.14
N GLU A 313 -15.64 -8.11 -30.08
CA GLU A 313 -14.20 -7.79 -30.12
C GLU A 313 -13.36 -9.00 -30.54
N LYS A 314 -13.64 -10.19 -29.99
CA LYS A 314 -12.95 -11.43 -30.39
C LYS A 314 -13.26 -11.82 -31.85
N ARG A 315 -14.47 -11.56 -32.35
CA ARG A 315 -14.82 -11.78 -33.77
C ARG A 315 -14.05 -10.85 -34.69
N GLU A 316 -13.92 -9.58 -34.34
CA GLU A 316 -13.14 -8.61 -35.09
C GLU A 316 -11.65 -8.96 -35.10
N GLU A 317 -11.07 -9.40 -33.98
CA GLU A 317 -9.68 -9.89 -33.92
C GLU A 317 -9.46 -11.11 -34.85
N ILE A 318 -10.37 -12.08 -34.83
CA ILE A 318 -10.29 -13.29 -35.68
C ILE A 318 -10.41 -12.92 -37.17
N ALA A 319 -11.29 -11.98 -37.52
CA ALA A 319 -11.42 -11.46 -38.87
C ALA A 319 -10.14 -10.72 -39.32
N ALA A 320 -9.55 -9.91 -38.45
CA ALA A 320 -8.31 -9.18 -38.71
C ALA A 320 -7.09 -10.12 -38.89
N MET A 321 -7.07 -11.28 -38.23
CA MET A 321 -6.06 -12.32 -38.40
C MET A 321 -6.28 -13.21 -39.64
N GLY A 322 -7.35 -12.97 -40.42
CA GLY A 322 -7.68 -13.76 -41.62
C GLY A 322 -8.16 -15.18 -41.31
N ALA A 323 -8.62 -15.43 -40.08
CA ALA A 323 -9.02 -16.76 -39.60
C ALA A 323 -10.55 -16.94 -39.50
N GLU A 324 -11.31 -16.28 -40.39
CA GLU A 324 -12.78 -16.32 -40.41
C GLU A 324 -13.36 -17.74 -40.51
N PHE A 325 -12.60 -18.69 -41.06
CA PHE A 325 -12.98 -20.11 -41.11
C PHE A 325 -13.20 -20.74 -39.73
N LEU A 326 -12.62 -20.20 -38.66
CA LEU A 326 -12.82 -20.67 -37.27
C LEU A 326 -14.18 -20.28 -36.70
N LEU A 327 -14.82 -19.22 -37.22
CA LEU A 327 -16.14 -18.76 -36.76
C LEU A 327 -17.27 -19.68 -37.26
N ASN A 328 -17.07 -20.35 -38.40
CA ASN A 328 -18.06 -21.20 -39.06
C ASN A 328 -17.96 -22.69 -38.69
N ALA A 329 -16.99 -23.09 -37.87
CA ALA A 329 -16.71 -24.49 -37.57
C ALA A 329 -17.67 -25.15 -36.55
N LYS A 330 -18.67 -24.43 -36.03
CA LYS A 330 -19.65 -24.95 -35.04
C LYS A 330 -21.10 -25.07 -35.53
N GLU A 331 -21.35 -24.85 -36.83
CA GLU A 331 -22.70 -24.99 -37.41
C GLU A 331 -22.95 -26.31 -38.17
N ASN A 332 -22.08 -27.32 -38.05
CA ASN A 332 -22.34 -28.68 -38.58
C ASN A 332 -22.44 -29.72 -37.47
#